data_AF-A0A0E3WCU6-F1
#
_entry.id   AF-A0A0E3WCU6-F1
#
_cell.length_a   1.000
_cell.length_b   1.000
_cell.length_c   1.000
_cell.angle_alpha   90.00
_cell.angle_beta   90.00
_cell.angle_gamma   90.00
#
_symmetry.space_group_name_H-M   'P 1'
#
loop_
_entity.id
_entity.type
_entity.pdbx_description
1 polymer ?
#
loop_
_entity_poly.entity_id
_entity_poly.type
_entity_poly.pdbx_seq_one_letter_code
_entity_poly.pdbx_strand_id
1 'polypeptide(L)'
;MHQDYDAIRAEEIQPGDNIEFPAEHPDVQWRVEEDRATKPPSNEPGVLWYVEEQVGDVFPSPLGDLYKFTVKAVGAAGVEVGVLIRGHVPVRRYRRR
;
A
#
# COMPACT_ATOMS: atom_id res chain seq x y z
N MET A 1 -10.62 17.86 -9.23
CA MET A 1 -10.67 18.01 -7.76
C MET A 1 -9.30 17.60 -7.26
N HIS A 2 -8.46 18.54 -6.81
CA HIS A 2 -7.22 18.16 -6.12
C HIS A 2 -7.65 17.58 -4.78
N GLN A 3 -7.62 16.26 -4.67
CA GLN A 3 -7.65 15.65 -3.35
C GLN A 3 -6.31 16.02 -2.70
N ASP A 4 -6.35 16.76 -1.59
CA ASP A 4 -5.16 17.08 -0.82
C ASP A 4 -4.59 15.76 -0.28
N TYR A 5 -3.41 15.38 -0.77
CA TYR A 5 -2.64 14.27 -0.27
C TYR A 5 -1.42 14.78 0.48
N ASP A 6 -1.07 14.11 1.57
CA ASP A 6 0.21 14.29 2.25
C ASP A 6 1.20 13.26 1.66
N ALA A 7 2.38 13.71 1.24
CA ALA A 7 3.47 12.80 0.88
C ALA A 7 4.17 12.36 2.16
N ILE A 8 4.06 11.08 2.51
CA ILE A 8 4.66 10.49 3.71
C ILE A 8 5.58 9.35 3.30
N ARG A 9 6.44 8.89 4.20
CA ARG A 9 7.21 7.67 4.00
C ARG A 9 6.35 6.44 4.32
N ALA A 10 6.68 5.31 3.69
CA ALA A 10 5.97 4.06 3.93
C ALA A 10 6.05 3.58 5.39
N GLU A 11 7.14 3.93 6.10
CA GLU A 11 7.30 3.66 7.53
C GLU A 11 6.31 4.44 8.42
N GLU A 12 5.70 5.51 7.90
CA GLU A 12 4.74 6.36 8.61
C GLU A 12 3.28 5.93 8.37
N ILE A 13 3.04 4.94 7.50
CA ILE A 13 1.70 4.42 7.19
C ILE A 13 1.08 3.82 8.45
N GLN A 14 -0.19 4.14 8.70
CA GLN A 14 -0.97 3.58 9.79
C GLN A 14 -2.19 2.80 9.27
N PRO A 15 -2.66 1.76 10.01
CA PRO A 15 -3.98 1.20 9.79
C PRO A 15 -5.04 2.31 9.81
N GLY A 16 -5.93 2.31 8.82
CA GLY A 16 -6.92 3.37 8.64
C GLY A 16 -6.59 4.37 7.52
N ASP A 17 -5.34 4.42 7.05
CA ASP A 17 -4.93 5.33 5.99
C ASP A 17 -5.46 4.90 4.61
N ASN A 18 -5.76 5.88 3.76
CA ASN A 18 -5.95 5.66 2.33
C ASN A 18 -4.66 6.06 1.61
N ILE A 19 -3.98 5.09 1.00
CA ILE A 19 -2.67 5.27 0.38
C ILE A 19 -2.76 5.02 -1.13
N GLU A 20 -2.17 5.91 -1.92
CA GLU A 20 -1.77 5.61 -3.29
C GLU A 20 -0.29 5.22 -3.26
N PHE A 21 -0.03 3.93 -3.49
CA PHE A 21 1.33 3.39 -3.55
C PHE A 21 1.94 3.69 -4.92
N PRO A 22 3.26 3.97 -5.00
CA PRO A 22 3.93 4.16 -6.27
C PRO A 22 4.13 2.79 -6.95
N ALA A 23 3.14 2.37 -7.74
CA ALA A 23 3.08 1.03 -8.32
C ALA A 23 4.24 0.67 -9.25
N GLU A 24 4.95 1.66 -9.79
CA GLU A 24 6.12 1.48 -10.66
C GLU A 24 7.46 1.51 -9.89
N HIS A 25 7.43 1.73 -8.56
CA HIS A 25 8.65 1.79 -7.76
C HIS A 25 9.21 0.38 -7.49
N PRO A 26 10.50 0.13 -7.73
CA PRO A 26 11.09 -1.22 -7.62
C PRO A 26 11.03 -1.81 -6.20
N ASP A 27 10.99 -0.94 -5.19
CA ASP A 27 10.84 -1.33 -3.79
C ASP A 27 9.38 -1.55 -3.33
N VAL A 28 8.42 -1.56 -4.25
CA VAL A 28 7.02 -1.90 -4.00
C VAL A 28 6.71 -3.24 -4.66
N GLN A 29 6.28 -4.21 -3.85
CA GLN A 29 5.96 -5.56 -4.31
C GLN A 29 4.56 -5.95 -3.86
N TRP A 30 3.75 -6.33 -4.83
CA TRP A 30 2.37 -6.76 -4.61
C TRP A 30 2.29 -8.28 -4.52
N ARG A 31 1.62 -8.78 -3.49
CA ARG A 31 1.32 -10.20 -3.29
C ARG A 31 -0.19 -10.40 -3.32
N VAL A 32 -0.65 -11.02 -4.40
CA VAL A 32 -2.00 -11.56 -4.52
C VAL A 32 -1.90 -13.06 -4.27
N GLU A 33 -2.79 -13.62 -3.46
CA GLU A 33 -2.85 -15.07 -3.28
C GLU A 33 -3.16 -15.75 -4.62
N GLU A 34 -2.35 -16.75 -4.97
CA GLU A 34 -2.35 -17.41 -6.28
C GLU A 34 -3.66 -18.17 -6.59
N ASP A 35 -4.44 -18.50 -5.54
CA ASP A 35 -5.72 -19.22 -5.64
C ASP A 35 -6.93 -18.28 -5.89
N ARG A 36 -6.71 -16.98 -6.08
CA ARG A 36 -7.80 -16.02 -6.30
C ARG A 36 -8.15 -15.90 -7.78
N ALA A 37 -9.40 -16.22 -8.11
CA ALA A 37 -9.97 -16.11 -9.45
C ALA A 37 -9.94 -14.70 -10.06
N THR A 38 -9.74 -13.66 -9.23
CA THR A 38 -9.65 -12.27 -9.69
C THR A 38 -8.35 -11.66 -9.15
N LYS A 39 -7.46 -11.25 -10.05
CA LYS A 39 -6.29 -10.45 -9.69
C LYS A 39 -6.76 -9.00 -9.55
N PRO A 40 -6.76 -8.40 -8.34
CA PRO A 40 -7.12 -7.00 -8.18
C PRO A 40 -6.13 -6.12 -8.95
N PRO A 41 -6.48 -4.85 -9.25
CA PRO A 41 -5.65 -3.88 -9.98
C PRO A 41 -4.41 -3.47 -9.17
N SER A 42 -3.58 -4.46 -8.84
CA SER A 42 -2.62 -4.39 -7.76
C SER A 42 -1.49 -3.42 -8.11
N ASN A 43 -1.20 -3.17 -9.39
CA ASN A 43 -0.18 -2.20 -9.78
C ASN A 43 -0.73 -1.02 -10.60
N GLU A 44 -2.02 -0.73 -10.55
CA GLU A 44 -2.57 0.36 -11.34
C GLU A 44 -2.29 1.72 -10.67
N PRO A 45 -1.68 2.68 -11.39
CA PRO A 45 -1.48 4.03 -10.87
C PRO A 45 -2.82 4.73 -10.64
N GLY A 46 -2.91 5.54 -9.59
CA GLY A 46 -4.14 6.26 -9.22
C GLY A 46 -5.17 5.44 -8.44
N VAL A 47 -4.89 4.17 -8.14
CA VAL A 47 -5.74 3.37 -7.23
C VAL A 47 -5.44 3.76 -5.78
N LEU A 48 -6.51 4.08 -5.04
CA LEU A 48 -6.46 4.29 -3.60
C LEU A 48 -6.66 2.97 -2.85
N TRP A 49 -5.76 2.70 -1.92
CA TRP A 49 -5.73 1.50 -1.11
C TRP A 49 -5.96 1.86 0.35
N TYR A 50 -7.03 1.32 0.92
CA TYR A 50 -7.27 1.41 2.35
C TYR A 50 -6.38 0.41 3.08
N VAL A 51 -5.61 0.88 4.05
CA VAL A 51 -4.74 0.06 4.89
C VAL A 51 -5.56 -0.54 6.04
N GLU A 52 -5.74 -1.86 6.00
CA GLU A 52 -6.49 -2.59 7.03
C GLU A 52 -5.59 -2.88 8.23
N GLU A 53 -4.40 -3.41 7.97
CA GLU A 53 -3.46 -3.84 8.99
C GLU A 53 -2.02 -3.79 8.47
N GLN A 54 -1.09 -3.62 9.40
CA GLN A 54 0.33 -3.86 9.18
C GLN A 54 0.65 -5.27 9.68
N VAL A 55 1.16 -6.13 8.79
CA VAL A 55 1.34 -7.56 9.05
C VAL A 55 2.81 -7.90 9.25
N GLY A 56 3.18 -8.22 10.49
CA GLY A 56 4.46 -8.83 10.83
C GLY A 56 5.55 -7.84 11.26
N ASP A 57 6.69 -8.41 11.65
CA ASP A 57 7.85 -7.67 12.11
C ASP A 57 8.49 -6.87 10.96
N VAL A 58 8.88 -5.65 11.26
CA VAL A 58 9.73 -4.84 10.39
C VAL A 58 11.03 -5.62 10.18
N PHE A 59 11.29 -6.08 8.96
CA PHE A 59 12.56 -6.76 8.67
C PHE A 59 13.66 -5.70 8.53
N PRO A 60 14.58 -5.57 9.51
CA PRO A 60 15.62 -4.59 9.43
C PRO A 60 16.59 -5.00 8.32
N SER A 61 16.84 -4.08 7.39
CA SER A 61 17.71 -4.33 6.25
C SER A 61 18.65 -3.15 6.03
N PRO A 62 19.90 -3.38 5.58
CA PRO A 62 20.79 -2.30 5.15
C PRO A 62 20.20 -1.41 4.04
N LEU A 63 19.21 -1.93 3.31
CA LEU A 63 18.50 -1.25 2.23
C LEU A 63 17.22 -0.53 2.71
N GLY A 64 17.01 -0.46 4.02
CA GLY A 64 15.81 0.08 4.65
C GLY A 64 14.82 -1.00 5.06
N ASP A 65 14.14 -0.73 6.16
CA ASP A 65 13.13 -1.57 6.78
C ASP A 65 12.03 -1.99 5.79
N LEU A 66 11.70 -3.28 5.75
CA LEU A 66 10.63 -3.81 4.89
C LEU A 66 9.33 -3.90 5.67
N TYR A 67 8.31 -3.18 5.19
CA TYR A 67 6.97 -3.15 5.77
C TYR A 67 6.04 -4.01 4.91
N LYS A 68 5.13 -4.71 5.57
CA LYS A 68 4.07 -5.49 4.91
C LYS A 68 2.72 -5.01 5.42
N PHE A 69 1.82 -4.72 4.50
CA PHE A 69 0.45 -4.27 4.80
C PHE A 69 -0.56 -5.16 4.09
N THR A 70 -1.70 -5.36 4.73
CA THR A 70 -2.92 -5.83 4.06
C THR A 70 -3.74 -4.61 3.67
N VAL A 71 -4.10 -4.50 2.39
CA VAL A 71 -4.83 -3.36 1.85
C VAL A 71 -6.03 -3.77 1.02
N LYS A 72 -7.04 -2.89 0.91
CA LYS A 72 -8.22 -3.08 0.04
C LYS A 72 -8.41 -1.89 -0.88
N ALA A 73 -8.74 -2.14 -2.14
CA ALA A 73 -9.01 -1.05 -3.08
C ALA A 73 -10.27 -0.27 -2.67
N VAL A 74 -10.16 1.05 -2.56
CA VAL A 74 -11.28 1.94 -2.23
C VAL A 74 -12.23 2.03 -3.43
N GLY A 75 -13.50 1.71 -3.25
CA GLY A 75 -14.52 1.80 -4.29
C GLY A 75 -14.60 0.62 -5.26
N ALA A 76 -13.73 -0.39 -5.12
CA ALA A 76 -13.85 -1.68 -5.78
C ALA A 76 -14.42 -2.73 -4.81
N ALA A 77 -14.97 -3.83 -5.33
CA ALA A 77 -15.37 -4.96 -4.50
C ALA A 77 -14.16 -5.43 -3.68
N GLY A 78 -14.26 -5.39 -2.35
CA GLY A 78 -13.15 -5.35 -1.39
C GLY A 78 -12.26 -6.59 -1.34
N VAL A 79 -11.38 -6.75 -2.34
CA VAL A 79 -10.35 -7.78 -2.35
C VAL A 79 -9.15 -7.31 -1.52
N GLU A 80 -8.76 -8.12 -0.54
CA GLU A 80 -7.58 -7.86 0.28
C GLU A 80 -6.31 -8.24 -0.47
N VAL A 81 -5.29 -7.38 -0.43
CA VAL A 81 -4.03 -7.58 -1.13
C VAL A 81 -2.88 -7.33 -0.16
N GLY A 82 -1.87 -8.18 -0.19
CA GLY A 82 -0.63 -7.91 0.52
C GLY A 82 0.25 -6.97 -0.30
N VAL A 83 0.74 -5.90 0.31
CA VAL A 83 1.78 -5.05 -0.27
C VAL A 83 3.00 -5.07 0.62
N LEU A 84 4.18 -5.24 0.02
CA LEU A 84 5.47 -5.08 0.67
C LEU A 84 6.14 -3.83 0.12
N ILE A 85 6.66 -2.99 1.01
CA ILE A 85 7.25 -1.70 0.64
C ILE A 85 8.40 -1.37 1.59
N ARG A 86 9.47 -0.78 1.05
CA ARG A 86 10.58 -0.27 1.88
C ARG A 86 10.16 1.03 2.58
N GLY A 87 10.52 1.17 3.86
CA GLY A 87 10.09 2.27 4.73
C GLY A 87 10.39 3.66 4.15
N HIS A 88 11.52 3.84 3.46
CA HIS A 88 11.93 5.10 2.88
C HIS A 88 11.15 5.53 1.63
N VAL A 89 10.34 4.63 1.04
CA VAL A 89 9.61 4.90 -0.20
C VAL A 89 8.51 5.94 0.07
N PRO A 90 8.46 7.04 -0.69
CA PRO A 90 7.40 8.02 -0.54
C PRO A 90 6.08 7.49 -1.09
N VAL A 91 5.01 7.65 -0.32
CA VAL A 91 3.63 7.31 -0.70
C VAL A 91 2.73 8.53 -0.55
N ARG A 92 1.58 8.54 -1.24
CA ARG A 92 0.59 9.60 -1.08
C ARG A 92 -0.51 9.12 -0.14
N ARG A 93 -0.66 9.80 1.00
CA ARG A 93 -1.76 9.56 1.95
C ARG A 93 -2.89 10.55 1.72
N TYR A 94 -4.09 10.04 1.51
CA TYR A 94 -5.30 10.80 1.30
C TYR A 94 -6.14 10.84 2.57
N ARG A 95 -6.57 12.04 2.97
CA ARG A 95 -7.42 12.20 4.17
C ARG A 95 -8.84 11.72 3.85
N ARG A 96 -9.42 10.92 4.75
CA ARG A 96 -10.86 10.64 4.74
C ARG A 96 -11.61 11.97 4.97
N ARG A 97 -12.43 12.40 4.00
CA ARG A 97 -13.39 13.49 4.19
C ARG A 97 -14.64 12.99 4.90
#